data_AF-A0A960QJ84-F1
#
_entry.id   AF-A0A960QJ84-F1
#
_cell.length_a   1.000
_cell.length_b   1.000
_cell.length_c   1.000
_cell.angle_alpha   90.00
_cell.angle_beta   90.00
_cell.angle_gamma   90.00
#
_symmetry.space_group_name_H-M   'P 1'
#
loop_
_entity.id
_entity.type
_entity.pdbx_description
1 polymer ?
#
loop_
_entity_poly.entity_id
_entity_poly.type
_entity_poly.pdbx_seq_one_letter_code
_entity_poly.pdbx_strand_id
1 'polypeptide(L)' 'MLAKLESKKLEPVGDADRSMLIRRATLELTGLPPTLEEIRDFLIDPAPDDQAFATVVDRLLDSPAFGERWG' A
#
# COMPACT_ATOMS: atom_id res chain seq x y z
N MET A 1 -17.19 3.22 -17.63
CA MET A 1 -17.25 4.68 -17.44
C MET A 1 -15.82 5.22 -17.37
N LEU A 2 -15.16 5.42 -18.52
CA LEU A 2 -13.81 6.01 -18.62
C LEU A 2 -13.84 7.46 -19.16
N ALA A 3 -14.99 7.92 -19.65
CA ALA A 3 -15.10 9.08 -20.54
C ALA A 3 -15.17 10.45 -19.85
N LYS A 4 -14.85 10.57 -18.55
CA LYS A 4 -14.94 11.85 -17.81
C LYS A 4 -13.65 12.33 -17.15
N LEU A 5 -12.55 11.58 -17.29
CA LEU A 5 -11.25 11.95 -16.73
C LEU A 5 -10.26 12.49 -17.78
N GLU A 6 -10.52 12.29 -19.07
CA GLU A 6 -9.61 12.72 -20.15
C GLU A 6 -9.55 14.24 -20.38
N SER A 7 -10.45 15.02 -19.78
CA SER A 7 -10.52 16.47 -20.01
C SER A 7 -9.52 17.31 -19.21
N LYS A 8 -8.54 16.69 -18.51
CA LYS A 8 -7.62 17.43 -17.64
C LYS A 8 -6.12 17.26 -17.90
N LYS A 9 -5.68 16.58 -18.96
CA LYS A 9 -4.22 16.31 -19.20
C LYS A 9 -3.49 15.87 -17.92
N LEU A 10 -4.18 15.14 -17.05
CA LEU A 10 -3.57 14.59 -15.85
C LEU A 10 -2.87 13.33 -16.32
N GLU A 11 -1.54 13.39 -16.40
CA GLU A 11 -0.76 12.16 -16.51
C GLU A 11 -1.12 11.30 -15.29
N PRO A 12 -1.39 9.99 -15.48
CA PRO A 12 -1.38 9.07 -14.36
C PRO A 12 -0.06 9.31 -13.63
N VAL A 13 -0.12 9.70 -12.35
CA VAL A 13 1.08 9.69 -11.53
C VAL A 13 1.57 8.25 -11.60
N GLY A 14 2.78 8.04 -12.14
CA GLY A 14 3.35 6.71 -12.31
C GLY A 14 3.26 5.91 -11.00
N ASP A 15 3.32 4.58 -11.10
CA ASP A 15 3.12 3.69 -9.96
C ASP A 15 3.78 4.25 -8.70
N ALA A 16 2.99 4.38 -7.64
CA ALA A 16 3.48 4.96 -6.40
C ALA A 16 4.72 4.18 -5.96
N ASP A 17 5.82 4.89 -5.68
CA ASP A 17 7.04 4.30 -5.16
C ASP A 17 6.69 3.33 -4.02
N ARG A 18 7.24 2.11 -4.03
CA ARG A 18 6.96 1.06 -3.03
C ARG A 18 7.01 1.61 -1.60
N SER A 19 7.90 2.57 -1.32
CA SER A 19 7.98 3.26 -0.03
C SER A 19 6.69 4.02 0.35
N MET A 20 6.02 4.66 -0.61
CA MET A 20 4.72 5.32 -0.40
C MET A 20 3.59 4.30 -0.24
N LEU A 21 3.60 3.22 -1.03
CA LEU A 21 2.57 2.19 -0.98
C LEU A 21 2.48 1.54 0.40
N ILE A 22 3.61 1.07 0.94
CA ILE A 22 3.60 0.43 2.25
C ILE A 22 3.19 1.40 3.36
N ARG A 23 3.70 2.64 3.33
CA ARG A 23 3.35 3.65 4.32
C ARG A 23 1.85 3.93 4.32
N ARG A 24 1.26 4.06 3.14
CA ARG A 24 -0.17 4.33 3.00
C ARG A 24 -1.01 3.16 3.49
N ALA A 25 -0.70 1.94 3.04
CA ALA A 25 -1.42 0.74 3.44
C ALA A 25 -1.41 0.52 4.96
N THR A 26 -0.24 0.60 5.61
CA THR A 26 -0.15 0.41 7.06
C THR A 26 -0.94 1.47 7.81
N LEU A 27 -0.80 2.76 7.46
CA LEU A 27 -1.54 3.84 8.11
C LEU A 27 -3.06 3.72 7.89
N GLU A 28 -3.49 3.37 6.68
CA GLU A 28 -4.91 3.25 6.37
C GLU A 28 -5.55 2.04 7.06
N LEU A 29 -4.85 0.90 7.13
CA LEU A 29 -5.42 -0.33 7.66
C LEU A 29 -5.29 -0.43 9.19
N THR A 30 -4.15 -0.04 9.75
CA THR A 30 -3.86 -0.20 11.20
C THR A 30 -3.83 1.11 11.97
N GLY A 31 -3.70 2.26 11.28
CA GLY A 31 -3.51 3.56 11.94
C GLY A 31 -2.09 3.83 12.42
N LEU A 32 -1.17 2.88 12.22
CA LEU A 32 0.22 2.96 12.65
C LEU A 32 1.15 3.12 11.44
N PRO A 33 2.31 3.77 11.59
CA PRO A 33 3.32 3.77 10.54
C PRO A 33 3.95 2.37 10.40
N PRO A 34 4.45 1.99 9.21
CA PRO A 34 5.21 0.76 9.06
C PRO A 34 6.54 0.85 9.82
N THR A 35 7.06 -0.29 10.24
CA THR A 35 8.40 -0.41 10.82
C THR A 35 9.48 -0.33 9.75
N LEU A 36 10.72 -0.04 10.16
CA LEU A 36 11.86 0.02 9.23
C LEU A 36 12.14 -1.34 8.56
N GLU A 37 11.89 -2.44 9.28
CA GLU A 37 12.05 -3.80 8.75
C GLU A 37 11.01 -4.09 7.68
N GLU A 38 9.74 -3.82 7.94
CA GLU A 38 8.67 -3.99 6.95
C GLU A 38 8.89 -3.16 5.68
N ILE A 39 9.39 -1.92 5.82
CA ILE A 39 9.76 -1.08 4.66
C ILE A 39 10.89 -1.76 3.89
N ARG A 40 11.96 -2.20 4.55
CA ARG A 40 13.10 -2.83 3.89
C ARG A 40 12.69 -4.10 3.17
N ASP A 41 11.95 -4.97 3.83
CA ASP A 41 11.50 -6.25 3.28
C ASP A 41 10.67 -6.02 2.01
N PHE A 42 9.75 -5.05 2.02
CA PHE A 42 8.95 -4.73 0.84
C PHE A 42 9.76 -4.08 -0.29
N LEU A 43 10.75 -3.24 0.04
CA LEU A 43 11.61 -2.59 -0.95
C LEU A 43 12.56 -3.56 -1.65
N ILE A 44 13.01 -4.61 -0.95
CA ILE A 44 13.93 -5.61 -1.51
C ILE A 44 13.22 -6.88 -2.02
N ASP A 45 11.90 -6.96 -1.88
CA ASP A 45 11.11 -8.10 -2.34
C ASP A 45 11.28 -8.29 -3.87
N PRO A 46 11.81 -9.45 -4.32
CA PRO A 46 12.01 -9.70 -5.73
C PRO A 46 10.71 -10.01 -6.50
N ALA A 47 9.58 -10.20 -5.82
CA ALA A 47 8.30 -10.44 -6.44
C ALA A 47 7.81 -9.20 -7.22
N PRO A 48 6.94 -9.41 -8.24
CA PRO A 48 6.19 -8.33 -8.86
C PRO A 48 5.45 -7.45 -7.84
N ASP A 49 5.35 -6.15 -8.11
CA ASP A 49 4.80 -5.16 -7.17
C ASP A 49 3.40 -5.51 -6.65
N ASP A 50 2.53 -6.04 -7.52
CA ASP A 50 1.18 -6.49 -7.17
C ASP A 50 1.19 -7.66 -6.19
N GLN A 51 2.08 -8.63 -6.38
CA GLN A 51 2.21 -9.79 -5.50
C GLN A 51 2.87 -9.44 -4.16
N ALA A 52 3.94 -8.63 -4.19
CA ALA A 52 4.59 -8.14 -2.98
C ALA A 52 3.61 -7.30 -2.14
N PHE A 53 2.82 -6.44 -2.79
CA PHE A 53 1.87 -5.58 -2.12
C PHE A 53 0.68 -6.37 -1.55
N ALA A 54 0.16 -7.36 -2.27
CA ALA A 54 -0.87 -8.26 -1.74
C ALA A 54 -0.40 -8.97 -0.46
N THR A 55 0.84 -9.45 -0.44
CA THR A 55 1.45 -10.09 0.75
C THR A 55 1.50 -9.13 1.94
N VAL A 56 1.85 -7.86 1.72
CA VAL A 56 1.81 -6.82 2.76
C VAL A 56 0.39 -6.62 3.27
N VAL A 57 -0.60 -6.50 2.37
CA VAL A 57 -1.99 -6.30 2.76
C VAL A 57 -2.51 -7.46 3.59
N ASP A 58 -2.29 -8.71 3.16
CA ASP A 58 -2.72 -9.91 3.89
C ASP A 58 -2.14 -9.92 5.31
N ARG A 59 -0.85 -9.65 5.47
CA ARG A 59 -0.20 -9.52 6.79
C ARG A 59 -0.84 -8.45 7.66
N LEU A 60 -1.17 -7.29 7.07
CA LEU A 60 -1.80 -6.19 7.82
C LEU A 60 -3.20 -6.58 8.27
N LEU A 61 -3.99 -7.22 7.42
CA LEU A 61 -5.34 -7.71 7.74
C LEU A 61 -5.33 -8.77 8.85
N ASP A 62 -4.28 -9.59 8.92
CA ASP A 62 -4.10 -10.60 9.97
C ASP A 62 -3.52 -10.02 11.29
N SER A 63 -3.09 -8.75 11.29
CA SER A 63 -2.45 -8.15 12.47
C SER A 63 -3.48 -7.77 13.55
N PRO A 64 -3.15 -7.89 14.85
CA PRO A 64 -4.04 -7.44 15.93
C PRO A 64 -4.40 -5.95 15.87
N ALA A 65 -3.53 -5.13 15.28
CA ALA A 65 -3.79 -3.70 15.09
C ALA A 65 -4.87 -3.45 14.02
N PHE A 66 -5.13 -4.41 13.13
CA PHE A 66 -6.26 -4.38 12.22
C PHE A 66 -7.53 -4.80 12.95
N GLY A 67 -8.40 -3.82 13.20
CA GLY A 67 -9.65 -4.04 13.94
C GLY A 67 -9.85 -3.05 15.08
N GLU A 68 -8.78 -2.48 15.66
CA GLU A 68 -8.94 -1.43 16.68
C GLU A 68 -9.66 -0.17 16.15
N ARG A 69 -9.70 0.02 14.83
CA ARG A 69 -10.38 1.14 14.17
C ARG A 69 -11.74 0.79 13.53
N TRP A 70 -12.10 -0.50 13.45
CA TRP A 70 -13.27 -0.98 12.68
C TRP A 70 -14.15 -1.99 13.43
N GLY A 71 -13.74 -2.42 14.63
CA GLY A 71 -14.53 -3.27 15.55
C GLY A 71 -15.60 -2.51 16.33
#